data_AF-A7T7J9-F1
#
_entry.id   AF-A7T7J9-F1
#
_cell.length_a   1.000
_cell.length_b   1.000
_cell.length_c   1.000
_cell.angle_alpha   90.00
_cell.angle_beta   90.00
_cell.angle_gamma   90.00
#
_symmetry.space_group_name_H-M   'P 1'
#
loop_
_entity.id
_entity.type
_entity.pdbx_description
1 polymer ?
#
loop_
_entity_poly.entity_id
_entity_poly.type
_entity_poly.pdbx_seq_one_letter_code
_entity_poly.pdbx_strand_id
1 'polypeptide(L)' 'QGVPLYKYIAGLAGNNQVILPVPAFNVINGGSHAGNKLAMQEFMLLPTGV' A
#
# COMPACT_ATOMS: atom_id res chain seq x y z
N GLN A 1 10.53 -17.96 17.33
CA GLN A 1 10.82 -16.61 17.86
C GLN A 1 9.48 -15.98 18.25
N GLY A 2 9.22 -15.70 19.52
CA GLY A 2 7.93 -15.15 19.99
C GLY A 2 7.75 -13.66 19.67
N VAL A 3 8.01 -13.27 18.42
CA VAL A 3 7.99 -11.86 17.97
C VAL A 3 6.80 -11.59 17.05
N PRO A 4 6.28 -10.35 16.99
CA PRO A 4 5.27 -9.96 16.02
C PRO A 4 5.72 -10.22 14.57
N LEU A 5 4.78 -10.60 13.70
CA LEU A 5 5.05 -10.98 12.30
C LEU A 5 5.86 -9.92 11.54
N TYR A 6 5.53 -8.64 11.68
CA TYR A 6 6.26 -7.57 10.98
C TYR A 6 7.74 -7.47 11.41
N LYS A 7 8.07 -7.80 12.67
CA LYS A 7 9.46 -7.85 13.16
C LYS A 7 10.20 -9.08 12.65
N TYR A 8 9.53 -10.22 12.56
CA TYR A 8 10.11 -11.42 11.96
C TYR A 8 10.48 -11.17 10.49
N ILE A 9 9.57 -10.58 9.71
CA ILE A 9 9.82 -10.20 8.31
C ILE A 9 10.97 -9.19 8.22
N ALA A 10 11.00 -8.17 9.07
CA ALA A 10 12.10 -7.20 9.10
C ALA A 10 13.47 -7.87 9.34
N GLY A 11 13.54 -8.83 10.28
CA GLY A 11 14.75 -9.60 10.54
C GLY A 11 15.19 -10.46 9.35
N LEU A 12 14.26 -11.14 8.67
CA LEU A 12 14.56 -11.89 7.44
C LEU A 12 15.07 -11.00 6.32
N ALA A 13 14.56 -9.77 6.22
CA ALA A 13 14.94 -8.79 5.20
C ALA A 13 16.20 -7.97 5.56
N GLY A 14 16.81 -8.19 6.73
CA GLY A 14 17.94 -7.37 7.22
C GLY A 14 17.56 -5.92 7.51
N ASN A 15 16.27 -5.63 7.74
CA ASN A 15 15.79 -4.29 8.04
C ASN A 15 15.77 -4.05 9.55
N ASN A 16 16.58 -3.08 9.98
CA ASN A 16 16.74 -2.73 11.39
C ASN A 16 15.71 -1.70 11.88
N GLN A 17 14.95 -1.08 10.97
CA GLN A 17 13.97 -0.04 11.30
C GLN A 17 12.63 -0.31 10.61
N VAL A 18 11.59 -0.48 11.42
CA VAL A 18 10.23 -0.61 10.91
C VAL A 18 9.65 0.79 10.71
N ILE A 19 9.13 1.04 9.50
CA ILE A 19 8.52 2.30 9.11
C ILE A 19 7.06 1.99 8.72
N LEU A 20 6.13 2.81 9.20
CA LEU A 20 4.74 2.74 8.72
C LEU A 20 4.65 3.38 7.33
N PRO A 21 4.05 2.70 6.34
CA PRO A 21 3.93 3.26 4.99
C PRO A 21 2.86 4.35 4.93
N VAL A 22 3.00 5.26 3.96
CA VAL A 22 1.88 6.14 3.56
C VAL A 22 0.81 5.27 2.89
N PRO A 23 -0.45 5.33 3.32
CA PRO A 23 -1.52 4.59 2.67
C PRO A 23 -1.85 5.20 1.30
N ALA A 24 -2.00 4.36 0.27
CA ALA A 24 -2.55 4.74 -1.01
C ALA A 24 -4.01 4.27 -1.07
N PHE A 25 -4.95 5.21 -0.90
CA PHE A 25 -6.38 4.90 -0.86
C PHE A 25 -6.96 4.92 -2.28
N ASN A 26 -7.41 3.78 -2.77
CA ASN A 26 -8.19 3.72 -4.01
C ASN A 26 -9.54 4.41 -3.82
N VAL A 27 -9.84 5.38 -4.68
CA VAL A 27 -11.09 6.17 -4.63
C VAL A 27 -11.92 6.10 -5.91
N ILE A 28 -11.31 5.80 -7.05
CA ILE A 28 -12.01 5.67 -8.35
C ILE A 28 -11.40 4.51 -9.13
N ASN A 29 -12.28 3.66 -9.67
CA ASN A 29 -11.93 2.55 -10.55
C ASN A 29 -12.38 2.79 -12.00
N GLY A 30 -11.57 2.31 -12.94
CA GLY A 30 -11.82 2.27 -14.38
C GLY A 30 -11.17 1.02 -15.00
N GLY A 31 -10.93 1.06 -16.30
CA GLY A 31 -10.26 -0.03 -17.04
C GLY A 31 -11.01 -1.35 -16.89
N SER A 32 -10.27 -2.45 -16.70
CA SER A 32 -10.87 -3.77 -16.48
C SER A 32 -11.58 -3.91 -15.13
N HIS A 33 -11.36 -2.98 -14.21
CA HIS A 33 -11.93 -2.99 -12.86
C HIS A 33 -13.33 -2.33 -12.80
N ALA A 34 -13.80 -1.69 -13.89
CA ALA A 34 -15.13 -1.11 -13.96
C ALA A 34 -15.69 -1.05 -15.40
N GLY A 35 -17.00 -1.27 -15.56
CA GLY A 35 -17.70 -1.20 -16.86
C GLY A 35 -18.01 0.22 -17.35
N ASN A 36 -17.23 1.22 -16.93
CA ASN A 36 -17.42 2.62 -17.31
C ASN A 36 -16.46 3.02 -18.45
N LYS A 37 -16.52 4.28 -18.93
CA LYS A 37 -15.69 4.77 -20.04
C LYS A 37 -14.28 5.19 -19.60
N LEU A 38 -13.95 5.13 -18.31
CA LEU A 38 -12.66 5.57 -17.80
C LEU A 38 -11.61 4.51 -18.13
N ALA A 39 -10.64 4.84 -18.97
CA ALA A 39 -9.63 3.88 -19.42
C ALA A 39 -8.61 3.50 -18.34
N MET A 40 -8.22 4.46 -17.49
CA MET A 40 -7.27 4.24 -16.41
C MET A 40 -7.88 3.37 -15.31
N GLN A 41 -7.10 2.42 -14.78
CA GLN A 41 -7.63 1.37 -13.91
C GLN A 41 -7.97 1.87 -12.50
N GLU A 42 -7.10 2.69 -11.89
CA GLU A 42 -7.25 3.12 -10.50
C GLU A 42 -6.72 4.54 -10.32
N PHE A 43 -7.42 5.33 -9.52
CA PHE A 43 -6.96 6.63 -9.03
C PHE A 43 -6.94 6.57 -7.51
N MET A 44 -5.80 6.95 -6.94
CA MET A 44 -5.55 6.85 -5.51
C MET A 44 -5.24 8.20 -4.89
N LEU A 45 -5.61 8.38 -3.63
CA LEU A 45 -5.19 9.51 -2.79
C LEU A 45 -4.13 9.04 -1.79
N LEU A 46 -3.03 9.78 -1.69
CA LEU A 46 -1.95 9.52 -0.76
C LEU A 46 -1.81 10.74 0.18
N PRO A 47 -2.02 10.60 1.49
CA PRO A 47 -1.82 11.69 2.44
C PRO A 47 -0.32 11.82 2.75
N THR A 48 0.43 12.48 1.86
CA THR A 48 1.88 12.69 2.01
C THR A 48 2.25 13.89 2.89
N GLY A 49 1.24 14.60 3.42
CA GLY A 49 1.47 15.74 4.30
C GLY A 49 2.26 15.33 5.54
N VAL A 50 3.37 16.03 5.77
CA VAL A 50 4.22 15.98 6.97
C VAL A 50 3.91 17.14 7.90
#